data_AF-A0A8I1AD85-F1
#
_entry.id   AF-A0A8I1AD85-F1
#
_cell.length_a   1.000
_cell.length_b   1.000
_cell.length_c   1.000
_cell.angle_alpha   90.00
_cell.angle_beta   90.00
_cell.angle_gamma   90.00
#
_symmetry.space_group_name_H-M   'P 1'
#
loop_
_entity.id
_entity.type
_entity.pdbx_description
1 polymer ?
#
loop_
_entity_poly.entity_id
_entity_poly.type
_entity_poly.pdbx_seq_one_letter_code
_entity_poly.pdbx_strand_id
1 'polypeptide(L)' 'MFKAYCKHPVFGEAPPVALETVEEVLRYTQLQRHFSPEITVVDEMDVTVVEVKNHKYVFPEEWQVLNK' A
#
# COMPACT_ATOMS: atom_id res chain seq x y z
N MET A 1 -0.43 -5.77 -13.41
CA MET A 1 -0.02 -6.54 -12.22
C MET A 1 0.62 -5.60 -11.20
N PHE A 2 0.34 -5.81 -9.92
CA PHE A 2 0.87 -5.02 -8.81
C PHE A 2 1.60 -5.93 -7.82
N LYS A 3 2.52 -5.34 -7.05
CA LYS A 3 3.18 -6.02 -5.92
C LYS A 3 2.97 -5.19 -4.66
N ALA A 4 2.43 -5.83 -3.63
CA ALA A 4 2.24 -5.23 -2.31
C ALA A 4 3.32 -5.73 -1.34
N TYR A 5 3.95 -4.78 -0.65
CA TYR A 5 4.94 -5.00 0.39
C TYR A 5 4.37 -4.50 1.71
N CYS A 6 4.28 -5.38 2.71
CA CYS A 6 3.79 -5.05 4.04
C CYS A 6 4.97 -5.07 5.02
N LYS A 7 5.06 -4.05 5.86
CA LYS A 7 6.11 -3.93 6.87
C LYS A 7 5.53 -3.67 8.25
N HIS A 8 6.02 -4.43 9.22
CA HIS A 8 5.66 -4.32 10.62
C HIS A 8 6.91 -4.10 11.48
N PRO A 9 6.90 -3.16 12.45
CA PRO A 9 8.07 -2.84 13.26
C PRO A 9 8.57 -4.03 14.10
N VAL A 10 7.68 -4.95 14.48
CA VAL A 10 8.02 -6.14 15.29
C VAL A 10 8.37 -7.36 14.43
N PHE A 11 7.72 -7.54 13.28
CA PHE A 11 7.83 -8.77 12.48
C PHE A 11 8.69 -8.59 11.23
N GLY A 12 9.14 -7.36 10.95
CA GLY A 12 9.89 -7.03 9.75
C GLY A 12 8.99 -6.93 8.52
N GLU A 13 9.57 -7.20 7.36
CA GLU A 13 8.90 -7.16 6.06
C GLU A 13 8.32 -8.53 5.71
N ALA A 14 7.06 -8.55 5.28
CA ALA A 14 6.41 -9.75 4.77
C ALA A 14 6.79 -10.00 3.30
N PRO A 15 6.75 -11.26 2.83
CA PRO A 15 6.94 -11.56 1.41
C PRO A 15 5.96 -10.77 0.53
N PRO A 16 6.39 -10.32 -0.66
CA PRO A 16 5.54 -9.53 -1.54
C PRO A 16 4.35 -10.35 -2.04
N VAL A 17 3.19 -9.70 -2.13
CA VAL A 17 1.96 -10.30 -2.65
C VAL A 17 1.67 -9.73 -4.04
N ALA A 18 1.48 -10.60 -5.01
CA ALA A 18 1.01 -10.24 -6.34
C ALA A 18 -0.49 -9.95 -6.31
N LEU A 19 -0.91 -8.84 -6.92
CA LEU A 19 -2.31 -8.42 -7.05
C LEU A 19 -2.57 -8.07 -8.52
N GLU A 20 -3.70 -8.50 -9.08
CA GLU A 20 -3.95 -8.40 -10.52
C GLU A 20 -4.74 -7.14 -10.88
N THR A 21 -5.61 -6.68 -9.99
CA THR A 21 -6.55 -5.57 -10.27
C THR A 21 -6.48 -4.46 -9.23
N VAL A 22 -6.99 -3.28 -9.59
CA VAL A 22 -7.09 -2.13 -8.67
C VAL A 22 -8.04 -2.44 -7.50
N GLU A 23 -9.11 -3.20 -7.75
CA GLU A 23 -10.03 -3.66 -6.70
C GLU A 23 -9.34 -4.59 -5.69
N GLU A 24 -8.45 -5.47 -6.14
CA GLU A 24 -7.66 -6.31 -5.25
C GLU A 24 -6.69 -5.48 -4.42
N VAL A 25 -6.02 -4.49 -5.03
CA VAL A 25 -5.17 -3.52 -4.31
C VAL A 25 -5.96 -2.80 -3.22
N LEU A 26 -7.15 -2.29 -3.54
CA LEU A 26 -7.99 -1.59 -2.58
C LEU A 26 -8.40 -2.52 -1.42
N ARG A 27 -8.92 -3.71 -1.72
CA ARG A 27 -9.36 -4.68 -0.70
C ARG A 27 -8.21 -5.14 0.18
N TYR A 28 -7.07 -5.46 -0.43
CA TYR A 28 -5.87 -5.93 0.27
C TYR A 28 -5.35 -4.86 1.22
N THR A 29 -5.15 -3.63 0.74
CA THR A 29 -4.63 -2.52 1.56
C THR A 29 -5.61 -2.11 2.66
N GLN A 30 -6.92 -2.15 2.41
CA GLN A 30 -7.94 -1.87 3.42
C GLN A 30 -7.89 -2.87 4.58
N LEU A 31 -7.68 -4.15 4.29
CA LEU A 31 -7.53 -5.19 5.30
C LEU A 31 -6.18 -5.09 6.02
N GLN A 32 -5.09 -5.05 5.25
CA GLN A 32 -3.74 -5.15 5.79
C GLN A 32 -3.35 -3.95 6.63
N ARG A 33 -3.87 -2.75 6.34
CA ARG A 33 -3.56 -1.56 7.15
C ARG A 33 -4.03 -1.68 8.60
N HIS A 34 -4.88 -2.65 8.95
CA HIS A 34 -5.24 -2.91 10.34
C HIS A 34 -4.15 -3.67 11.11
N PHE A 35 -3.25 -4.36 10.40
CA PHE A 35 -2.19 -5.18 10.97
C PHE A 35 -0.80 -4.59 10.70
N SER A 36 -0.56 -4.13 9.48
CA SER A 36 0.70 -3.58 9.02
C SER A 36 0.63 -2.05 8.99
N PRO A 37 1.47 -1.33 9.76
CA PRO A 37 1.48 0.13 9.77
C PRO A 37 2.00 0.72 8.46
N GLU A 38 2.86 -0.01 7.74
CA GLU A 38 3.47 0.39 6.48
C GLU A 38 3.08 -0.60 5.38
N ILE A 39 2.54 -0.08 4.28
CA ILE A 39 2.23 -0.85 3.07
C ILE A 39 2.64 -0.03 1.86
N THR A 40 3.36 -0.65 0.93
CA THR A 40 3.71 -0.05 -0.36
C THR A 40 3.22 -0.96 -1.47
N VAL A 41 2.49 -0.39 -2.42
CA VAL A 41 2.05 -1.11 -3.63
C VAL A 41 2.70 -0.44 -4.83
N VAL A 42 3.38 -1.25 -5.64
CA VAL A 42 4.00 -0.82 -6.89
C VAL A 42 3.35 -1.50 -8.09
N ASP A 43 3.39 -0.85 -9.24
CA ASP A 43 2.96 -1.42 -10.52
C ASP A 43 4.09 -2.23 -11.21
N GLU A 44 3.90 -2.60 -12.46
CA GLU A 44 4.85 -3.37 -13.27
C GLU A 44 6.15 -2.61 -13.60
N MET A 45 6.12 -1.28 -13.48
CA MET A 45 7.26 -0.40 -13.69
C MET A 45 7.96 -0.04 -12.37
N ASP A 46 7.61 -0.74 -11.28
CA ASP A 46 8.06 -0.46 -9.92
C ASP A 46 7.71 0.97 -9.45
N VAL A 47 6.66 1.58 -10.01
CA VAL A 47 6.15 2.88 -9.57
C VAL A 47 5.18 2.69 -8.42
N THR A 48 5.42 3.38 -7.30
CA THR A 48 4.51 3.37 -6.15
C THR A 48 3.17 3.99 -6.51
N VAL A 49 2.11 3.18 -6.46
CA VAL A 49 0.73 3.60 -6.75
C VAL A 49 -0.12 3.76 -5.48
N VAL A 50 0.23 3.04 -4.41
CA VAL A 50 -0.41 3.18 -3.10
C VAL A 50 0.64 3.13 -2.01
N GLU A 51 0.53 4.05 -1.07
CA GLU A 51 1.32 4.05 0.15
C GLU A 51 0.41 4.16 1.37
N VAL A 52 0.68 3.33 2.38
CA VAL A 52 0.08 3.40 3.71
C VAL A 52 1.21 3.60 4.71
N LYS A 53 1.10 4.64 5.55
CA LYS A 53 2.01 4.87 6.67
C LYS A 53 1.21 5.13 7.92
N ASN A 54 1.66 4.60 9.05
CA ASN A 54 0.94 4.69 10.33
C ASN A 54 -0.54 4.32 10.19
N HIS A 55 -0.82 3.24 9.44
CA HIS A 55 -2.18 2.72 9.17
C HIS A 55 -3.09 3.65 8.34
N LYS A 56 -2.56 4.74 7.76
CA LYS A 56 -3.31 5.71 6.96
C LYS A 56 -2.79 5.75 5.52
N TYR A 57 -3.71 5.89 4.57
CA TYR A 57 -3.32 6.16 3.18
C TYR A 57 -2.58 7.48 3.10
N VAL A 58 -1.42 7.44 2.47
CA VAL A 58 -0.62 8.61 2.15
C VAL A 58 -0.78 8.86 0.66
N PHE A 59 -1.23 10.06 0.34
CA PHE A 59 -1.29 10.54 -1.02
C PHE A 59 -0.11 11.48 -1.27
N PRO A 60 0.45 11.49 -2.49
CA PRO A 60 1.44 12.50 -2.89
C PRO A 60 0.94 13.91 -2.54
N GLU A 61 1.85 14.82 -2.18
CA GLU A 61 1.48 16.20 -1.78
C GLU A 61 0.58 16.89 -2.81
N GLU A 62 0.84 16.64 -4.10
CA GLU A 62 0.07 17.16 -5.23
C GLU A 62 -1.41 16.72 -5.23
N TRP A 63 -1.73 15.60 -4.58
CA TRP A 63 -3.08 15.04 -4.51
C TRP A 63 -3.76 15.35 -3.18
N GLN A 64 -3.01 15.76 -2.15
CA GLN A 64 -3.58 16.15 -0.86
C GLN A 64 -4.52 17.36 -0.99
N VAL A 65 -4.29 18.24 -1.96
CA VAL A 65 -5.20 19.35 -2.29
C VAL A 65 -6.60 18.90 -2.74
N LEU A 66 -6.75 17.69 -3.25
CA LEU A 66 -8.03 17.12 -3.69
C LEU A 66 -8.77 16.38 -2.57
N ASN A 67 -8.12 16.14 -1.42
CA ASN A 67 -8.62 15.32 -0.32
C ASN A 67 -8.91 16.21 0.91
N LYS A 68 -9.89 17.11 0.80
CA LYS A 68 -10.40 17.97 1.89
C LYS A 68 -11.52 17.32 2.68
#